data_AF-A0A8H4R5S5-F1
#
_entry.id   AF-A0A8H4R5S5-F1
#
_cell.length_a   1.000
_cell.length_b   1.000
_cell.length_c   1.000
_cell.angle_alpha   90.00
_cell.angle_beta   90.00
_cell.angle_gamma   90.00
#
_symmetry.space_group_name_H-M   'P 1'
#
loop_
_entity.id
_entity.type
_entity.pdbx_description
1 polymer ?
#
loop_
_entity_poly.entity_id
_entity_poly.type
_entity_poly.pdbx_seq_one_letter_code
_entity_poly.pdbx_strand_id
1 'polypeptide(L)'
;MRYITRLNLSGIGSEPARLYSIPMGGGYNDAPGYVHKPQNTAEPASVLCQLARAEVSYLESYTTQLRTNPTFVQALVRSAAEIRPELIPDKNGETVANLQQMLANAEYLSKEVRYIFHNSLLELGQWSLVTRYLDDIVKLEESGGYKKTEIDRENLLNNARFIVEQAMEIIAGRINRSSRKLEALERLFVRICDHKEKWTGATAEPVHNNEADDLLLSKSFNGALYCLALLVGEKVKPHHVESFIESFNRATPKELDTLGIYLLENITKLRAVFDFYKRLGFRDPRAYFSVHKGTENLADNGALSEKLLREAAIERHVKNIAALGTEAVLRKIWAEIDSLTLKREHTTLEKLIGYEKLPARWFIAPHIPRPPRLEPSRKTSADVRTPYTPLSLKTPPGEHEPVKLAPVLYGGISRTSDTADEPSLRKEKVKTSGVAAPPPTLSVPASNDQIEEDVPSKPILCVKKFQYDLLEKLYKPNVKGLVRQRDFIELFTSSNIGFSLEQGNGSRCTLYPPPGKFISRQPFHMHIIHGRKDELDARCEHDYATRLTTDYGLTLDNFVVA
;
A
#
# COMPACT_ATOMS: atom_id res chain seq x y z
N MET A 1 0.54 29.41 -15.73
CA MET A 1 -0.72 28.65 -15.54
C MET A 1 -0.49 27.64 -14.43
N ARG A 2 -1.32 27.72 -13.37
CA ARG A 2 -1.13 27.05 -12.07
C ARG A 2 -2.40 26.24 -11.77
N TYR A 3 -2.37 24.92 -11.87
CA TYR A 3 -3.42 24.06 -11.32
C TYR A 3 -2.81 22.71 -10.88
N ILE A 4 -2.37 22.69 -9.62
CA ILE A 4 -2.64 21.58 -8.70
C ILE A 4 -3.62 22.21 -7.72
N THR A 5 -4.72 21.52 -7.41
CA THR A 5 -5.81 21.94 -6.54
C THR A 5 -5.31 22.83 -5.40
N ARG A 6 -5.39 24.14 -5.60
CA ARG A 6 -5.26 25.11 -4.51
C ARG A 6 -6.51 24.94 -3.67
N LEU A 7 -6.36 24.32 -2.51
CA LEU A 7 -7.18 24.71 -1.38
C LEU A 7 -6.99 26.23 -1.22
N ASN A 8 -8.03 26.99 -1.53
CA ASN A 8 -8.04 28.44 -1.34
C ASN A 8 -7.67 28.76 0.12
N LEU A 9 -6.47 29.33 0.29
CA LEU A 9 -6.04 30.12 1.43
C LEU A 9 -5.78 31.52 0.87
N SER A 10 -6.85 32.28 0.67
CA SER A 10 -6.75 33.72 0.40
C SER A 10 -7.89 34.41 1.12
N GLY A 11 -7.57 35.01 2.25
CA GLY A 11 -8.50 35.77 3.06
C GLY A 11 -7.84 36.15 4.37
N ILE A 12 -7.05 37.24 4.32
CA ILE A 12 -6.72 38.23 5.35
C ILE A 12 -5.28 38.67 5.10
N GLY A 13 -5.14 39.96 4.75
CA GLY A 13 -3.86 40.59 4.51
C GLY A 13 -3.08 40.76 5.81
N SER A 14 -1.82 40.36 5.75
CA SER A 14 -0.76 40.92 6.58
C SER A 14 0.55 40.78 5.81
N GLU A 15 1.37 41.82 5.89
CA GLU A 15 2.57 42.08 5.11
C GLU A 15 3.55 40.89 5.05
N PRO A 16 4.31 40.71 3.95
CA PRO A 16 5.31 39.67 3.86
C PRO A 16 6.49 40.00 4.80
N ALA A 17 6.65 39.18 5.85
CA ALA A 17 7.85 39.13 6.65
C ALA A 17 9.05 38.77 5.76
N ARG A 18 10.03 39.68 5.71
CA ARG A 18 11.32 39.46 5.08
C ARG A 18 12.06 38.36 5.83
N LEU A 19 12.09 37.16 5.28
CA LEU A 19 13.01 36.12 5.72
C LEU A 19 14.40 36.41 5.14
N TYR A 20 15.36 36.54 6.05
CA TYR A 20 16.77 36.77 5.78
C TYR A 20 17.33 35.66 4.89
N SER A 21 17.85 36.07 3.74
CA SER A 21 18.72 35.27 2.89
C SER A 21 19.97 34.87 3.68
N ILE A 22 20.12 33.57 3.97
CA ILE A 22 21.37 32.97 4.45
C ILE A 22 22.37 33.02 3.27
N PRO A 23 23.53 33.69 3.40
CA PRO A 23 24.51 33.76 2.32
C PRO A 23 25.27 32.43 2.24
N MET A 24 24.91 31.60 1.27
CA MET A 24 25.74 30.50 0.80
C MET A 24 26.42 30.96 -0.50
N GLY A 25 27.73 31.24 -0.46
CA GLY A 25 28.46 31.57 -1.68
C GLY A 25 29.83 32.19 -1.47
N GLY A 26 30.79 31.38 -1.00
CA GLY A 26 32.20 31.59 -1.31
C GLY A 26 32.42 31.44 -2.83
N GLY A 27 33.26 32.30 -3.38
CA GLY A 27 33.54 32.36 -4.81
C GLY A 27 34.16 31.08 -5.36
N TYR A 28 33.68 30.67 -6.53
CA TYR A 28 34.35 29.69 -7.37
C TYR A 28 34.62 30.33 -8.74
N ASN A 29 35.91 30.34 -9.08
CA ASN A 29 36.45 30.76 -10.36
C ASN A 29 35.95 29.87 -11.49
N ASP A 30 35.62 30.50 -12.62
CA ASP A 30 35.34 29.88 -13.89
C ASP A 30 36.56 29.09 -14.41
N ALA A 31 36.42 27.77 -14.50
CA ALA A 31 37.21 26.93 -15.38
C ALA A 31 36.26 25.96 -16.11
N PRO A 32 36.44 25.73 -17.43
CA PRO A 32 35.59 24.83 -18.20
C PRO A 32 35.94 23.37 -17.83
N GLY A 33 35.35 22.89 -16.76
CA GLY A 33 35.43 21.49 -16.34
C GLY A 33 34.62 20.62 -17.29
N TYR A 34 35.26 19.59 -17.84
CA TYR A 34 34.62 18.47 -18.50
C TYR A 34 33.39 18.01 -17.70
N VAL A 35 32.20 18.14 -18.29
CA VAL A 35 30.97 17.57 -17.75
C VAL A 35 31.12 16.06 -17.84
N HIS A 36 31.59 15.44 -16.75
CA HIS A 36 31.33 14.04 -16.49
C HIS A 36 29.82 13.88 -16.45
N LYS A 37 29.20 13.48 -17.58
CA LYS A 37 27.84 12.97 -17.58
C LYS A 37 27.87 11.76 -16.64
N PRO A 38 27.20 11.78 -15.47
CA PRO A 38 27.10 10.58 -14.66
C PRO A 38 26.46 9.51 -15.56
N GLN A 39 27.18 8.41 -15.78
CA GLN A 39 26.62 7.20 -16.37
C GLN A 39 25.66 6.58 -15.34
N ASN A 40 24.56 7.25 -15.03
CA ASN A 40 23.38 6.56 -14.52
C ASN A 40 22.89 5.73 -15.69
N THR A 41 23.15 4.43 -15.66
CA THR A 41 22.45 3.47 -16.51
C THR A 41 20.97 3.58 -16.13
N ALA A 42 20.24 4.44 -16.85
CA ALA A 42 18.82 4.62 -16.64
C ALA A 42 18.15 3.24 -16.71
N GLU A 43 17.38 2.90 -15.68
CA GLU A 43 16.67 1.63 -15.67
C GLU A 43 15.76 1.54 -16.91
N PRO A 44 15.67 0.37 -17.56
CA PRO A 44 14.78 0.21 -18.70
C PRO A 44 13.35 0.58 -18.32
N ALA A 45 12.63 1.27 -19.21
CA ALA A 45 11.24 1.68 -18.97
C ALA A 45 10.32 0.50 -18.66
N SER A 46 10.62 -0.68 -19.20
CA SER A 46 9.91 -1.92 -18.92
C SER A 46 10.01 -2.37 -17.45
N VAL A 47 11.17 -2.16 -16.79
CA VAL A 47 11.37 -2.46 -15.36
C VAL A 47 10.60 -1.45 -14.50
N LEU A 48 10.71 -0.17 -14.82
CA LEU A 48 9.97 0.90 -14.14
C LEU A 48 8.46 0.69 -14.26
N CYS A 49 7.96 0.29 -15.43
CA CYS A 49 6.56 -0.03 -15.65
C CYS A 49 6.10 -1.20 -14.77
N GLN A 50 6.94 -2.23 -14.58
CA GLN A 50 6.62 -3.35 -13.70
C GLN A 50 6.52 -2.94 -12.22
N LEU A 51 7.46 -2.10 -11.75
CA LEU A 51 7.41 -1.55 -10.39
C LEU A 51 6.15 -0.71 -10.18
N ALA A 52 5.79 0.15 -11.15
CA ALA A 52 4.57 0.95 -11.09
C ALA A 52 3.31 0.07 -11.04
N ARG A 53 3.27 -1.03 -11.82
CA ARG A 53 2.17 -2.01 -11.78
C ARG A 53 2.05 -2.72 -10.44
N ALA A 54 3.18 -3.07 -9.82
CA ALA A 54 3.18 -3.67 -8.48
C ALA A 54 2.57 -2.70 -7.46
N GLU A 55 2.92 -1.41 -7.53
CA GLU A 55 2.32 -0.38 -6.65
C GLU A 55 0.82 -0.20 -6.93
N VAL A 56 0.37 -0.23 -8.19
CA VAL A 56 -1.07 -0.23 -8.53
C VAL A 56 -1.78 -1.45 -7.94
N SER A 57 -1.20 -2.65 -8.05
CA SER A 57 -1.78 -3.88 -7.47
C SER A 57 -1.86 -3.82 -5.94
N TYR A 58 -0.84 -3.25 -5.30
CA TYR A 58 -0.85 -2.97 -3.87
C TYR A 58 -1.99 -2.01 -3.50
N LEU A 59 -2.13 -0.88 -4.21
CA LEU A 59 -3.17 0.12 -3.94
C LEU A 59 -4.58 -0.38 -4.27
N GLU A 60 -4.74 -1.25 -5.26
CA GLU A 60 -5.98 -1.96 -5.56
C GLU A 60 -6.38 -2.86 -4.39
N SER A 61 -5.43 -3.64 -3.86
CA SER A 61 -5.65 -4.48 -2.68
C SER A 61 -6.02 -3.65 -1.45
N TYR A 62 -5.33 -2.52 -1.25
CA TYR A 62 -5.63 -1.57 -0.17
C TYR A 62 -7.03 -0.97 -0.31
N THR A 63 -7.41 -0.54 -1.53
CA THR A 63 -8.75 0.01 -1.82
C THR A 63 -9.84 -1.04 -1.65
N THR A 64 -9.54 -2.29 -2.02
CA THR A 64 -10.41 -3.44 -1.72
C THR A 64 -10.60 -3.52 -0.22
N GLN A 65 -9.54 -3.57 0.60
CA GLN A 65 -9.65 -3.58 2.07
C GLN A 65 -10.47 -2.40 2.63
N LEU A 66 -10.39 -1.20 2.04
CA LEU A 66 -11.24 -0.07 2.42
C LEU A 66 -12.73 -0.29 2.11
N ARG A 67 -13.04 -0.99 1.01
CA ARG A 67 -14.40 -1.43 0.66
C ARG A 67 -14.89 -2.58 1.53
N THR A 68 -13.96 -3.40 2.00
CA THR A 68 -14.27 -4.76 2.38
C THR A 68 -14.09 -5.07 3.86
N ASN A 69 -13.09 -4.48 4.49
CA ASN A 69 -12.67 -4.87 5.82
C ASN A 69 -13.00 -3.76 6.84
N PRO A 70 -14.08 -3.90 7.63
CA PRO A 70 -14.48 -2.88 8.59
C PRO A 70 -13.49 -2.72 9.73
N THR A 71 -12.83 -3.79 10.17
CA THR A 71 -11.78 -3.72 11.20
C THR A 71 -10.55 -2.97 10.72
N PHE A 72 -10.20 -3.11 9.44
CA PHE A 72 -9.13 -2.36 8.81
C PHE A 72 -9.44 -0.87 8.75
N VAL A 73 -10.62 -0.48 8.26
CA VAL A 73 -11.06 0.93 8.21
C VAL A 73 -11.10 1.54 9.62
N GLN A 74 -11.63 0.79 10.59
CA GLN A 74 -11.66 1.23 11.99
C GLN A 74 -10.25 1.46 12.54
N ALA A 75 -9.31 0.54 12.29
CA ALA A 75 -7.92 0.68 12.73
C ALA A 75 -7.26 1.91 12.10
N LEU A 76 -7.43 2.11 10.79
CA LEU A 76 -6.90 3.28 10.08
C LEU A 76 -7.43 4.60 10.64
N VAL A 77 -8.75 4.70 10.85
CA VAL A 77 -9.35 5.92 11.43
C VAL A 77 -8.86 6.16 12.84
N ARG A 78 -8.68 5.12 13.66
CA ARG A 78 -8.13 5.25 15.02
C ARG A 78 -6.68 5.75 14.99
N SER A 79 -5.82 5.11 14.19
CA SER A 79 -4.42 5.54 14.06
C SER A 79 -4.29 6.95 13.49
N ALA A 80 -5.17 7.34 12.56
CA ALA A 80 -5.21 8.71 12.05
C ALA A 80 -5.67 9.71 13.11
N ALA A 81 -6.59 9.32 14.01
CA ALA A 81 -7.07 10.16 15.10
C ALA A 81 -6.00 10.48 16.15
N GLU A 82 -5.10 9.53 16.44
CA GLU A 82 -4.04 9.68 17.45
C GLU A 82 -3.00 10.77 17.10
N ILE A 83 -2.87 11.10 15.82
CA ILE A 83 -1.88 12.03 15.29
C ILE A 83 -2.48 13.38 14.85
N ARG A 84 -3.74 13.64 15.24
CA ARG A 84 -4.47 14.82 14.80
C ARG A 84 -3.96 16.10 15.48
N PRO A 85 -3.79 17.21 14.72
CA PRO A 85 -3.44 18.50 15.31
C PRO A 85 -4.47 19.00 16.33
N GLU A 86 -5.72 18.55 16.26
CA GLU A 86 -6.77 18.81 17.25
C GLU A 86 -6.38 18.37 18.68
N LEU A 87 -5.45 17.41 18.80
CA LEU A 87 -4.90 16.93 20.08
C LEU A 87 -3.69 17.74 20.55
N ILE A 88 -3.30 18.80 19.83
CA ILE A 88 -2.20 19.70 20.21
C ILE A 88 -2.81 20.87 21.02
N PRO A 89 -2.20 21.26 22.16
CA PRO A 89 -2.62 22.43 22.90
C PRO A 89 -2.65 23.69 22.03
N ASP A 90 -3.62 24.57 22.27
CA ASP A 90 -3.62 25.89 21.66
C ASP A 90 -2.62 26.85 22.34
N LYS A 91 -2.62 28.12 21.93
CA LYS A 91 -1.74 29.16 22.49
C LYS A 91 -1.95 29.39 24.00
N ASN A 92 -3.10 28.99 24.55
CA ASN A 92 -3.39 29.09 25.98
C ASN A 92 -3.05 27.80 26.74
N GLY A 93 -2.53 26.78 26.06
CA GLY A 93 -2.29 25.45 26.61
C GLY A 93 -3.55 24.60 26.71
N GLU A 94 -4.67 25.05 26.15
CA GLU A 94 -5.94 24.32 26.21
C GLU A 94 -6.05 23.30 25.06
N THR A 95 -6.35 22.05 25.43
CA THR A 95 -6.67 21.00 24.46
C THR A 95 -8.18 20.89 24.37
N VAL A 96 -8.75 21.30 23.23
CA VAL A 96 -10.22 21.39 23.04
C VAL A 96 -10.89 20.02 22.94
N ALA A 97 -10.18 19.00 22.49
CA ALA A 97 -10.71 17.65 22.38
C ALA A 97 -9.69 16.61 22.84
N ASN A 98 -10.13 15.62 23.61
CA ASN A 98 -9.34 14.41 23.81
C ASN A 98 -9.69 13.36 22.74
N LEU A 99 -8.80 12.37 22.60
CA LEU A 99 -8.96 11.30 21.60
C LEU A 99 -10.31 10.58 21.70
N GLN A 100 -10.81 10.33 22.91
CA GLN A 100 -12.10 9.63 23.10
C GLN A 100 -13.29 10.48 22.63
N GLN A 101 -13.26 11.79 22.88
CA GLN A 101 -14.26 12.72 22.38
C GLN A 101 -14.27 12.78 20.84
N MET A 102 -13.09 12.78 20.21
CA MET A 102 -12.98 12.71 18.75
C MET A 102 -13.54 11.40 18.21
N LEU A 103 -13.16 10.26 18.80
CA LEU A 103 -13.63 8.93 18.39
C LEU A 103 -15.12 8.66 18.69
N ALA A 104 -15.76 9.50 19.51
CA ALA A 104 -17.20 9.51 19.74
C ALA A 104 -17.95 10.48 18.80
N ASN A 105 -17.25 11.34 18.07
CA ASN A 105 -17.86 12.36 17.22
C ASN A 105 -18.08 11.84 15.79
N ALA A 106 -19.34 11.63 15.42
CA ALA A 106 -19.77 11.18 14.10
C ALA A 106 -19.25 12.07 12.94
N GLU A 107 -19.24 13.40 13.13
CA GLU A 107 -18.80 14.36 12.12
C GLU A 107 -17.30 14.24 11.87
N TYR A 108 -16.50 14.14 12.95
CA TYR A 108 -15.06 13.91 12.87
C TYR A 108 -14.76 12.59 12.13
N LEU A 109 -15.38 11.50 12.57
CA LEU A 109 -15.14 10.17 11.98
C LEU A 109 -15.50 10.15 10.48
N SER A 110 -16.60 10.80 10.11
CA SER A 110 -17.03 10.86 8.71
C SER A 110 -16.07 11.69 7.85
N LYS A 111 -15.51 12.78 8.39
CA LYS A 111 -14.46 13.55 7.70
C LYS A 111 -13.18 12.73 7.53
N GLU A 112 -12.77 11.99 8.55
CA GLU A 112 -11.57 11.15 8.49
C GLU A 112 -11.75 9.99 7.50
N VAL A 113 -12.91 9.34 7.48
CA VAL A 113 -13.24 8.30 6.49
C VAL A 113 -13.17 8.86 5.06
N ARG A 114 -13.77 10.02 4.80
CA ARG A 114 -13.67 10.68 3.48
C ARG A 114 -12.23 10.98 3.10
N TYR A 115 -11.46 11.51 4.05
CA TYR A 115 -10.05 11.81 3.84
C TYR A 115 -9.27 10.56 3.45
N ILE A 116 -9.42 9.45 4.19
CA ILE A 116 -8.76 8.18 3.89
C ILE A 116 -9.17 7.66 2.52
N PHE A 117 -10.48 7.54 2.26
CA PHE A 117 -10.99 7.00 1.00
C PHE A 117 -10.53 7.83 -0.20
N HIS A 118 -10.67 9.15 -0.14
CA HIS A 118 -10.28 10.04 -1.22
C HIS A 118 -8.79 9.94 -1.54
N ASN A 119 -7.92 10.00 -0.54
CA ASN A 119 -6.48 10.00 -0.81
C ASN A 119 -5.97 8.63 -1.27
N SER A 120 -6.52 7.53 -0.74
CA SER A 120 -6.16 6.18 -1.22
C SER A 120 -6.58 5.98 -2.67
N LEU A 121 -7.77 6.46 -3.05
CA LEU A 121 -8.23 6.47 -4.43
C LEU A 121 -7.34 7.38 -5.29
N LEU A 122 -7.04 8.60 -4.86
CA LEU A 122 -6.19 9.51 -5.63
C LEU A 122 -4.80 8.91 -5.90
N GLU A 123 -4.19 8.27 -4.90
CA GLU A 123 -2.92 7.54 -5.08
C GLU A 123 -3.05 6.40 -6.10
N LEU A 124 -4.14 5.61 -6.04
CA LEU A 124 -4.41 4.56 -7.01
C LEU A 124 -4.49 5.13 -8.44
N GLY A 125 -5.15 6.28 -8.61
CA GLY A 125 -5.26 6.99 -9.89
C GLY A 125 -3.90 7.51 -10.39
N GLN A 126 -3.10 8.09 -9.49
CA GLN A 126 -1.74 8.56 -9.79
C GLN A 126 -0.85 7.42 -10.31
N TRP A 127 -0.79 6.30 -9.60
CA TRP A 127 0.04 5.16 -10.00
C TRP A 127 -0.48 4.44 -11.25
N SER A 128 -1.80 4.45 -11.47
CA SER A 128 -2.40 3.97 -12.73
C SER A 128 -1.95 4.83 -13.91
N LEU A 129 -1.92 6.16 -13.75
CA LEU A 129 -1.46 7.08 -14.78
C LEU A 129 0.05 6.97 -15.04
N VAL A 130 0.87 6.86 -13.98
CA VAL A 130 2.32 6.58 -14.11
C VAL A 130 2.55 5.29 -14.90
N THR A 131 1.79 4.24 -14.59
CA THR A 131 1.86 2.96 -15.31
C THR A 131 1.55 3.12 -16.80
N ARG A 132 0.51 3.89 -17.16
CA ARG A 132 0.17 4.17 -18.57
C ARG A 132 1.30 4.89 -19.29
N TYR A 133 1.86 5.96 -18.69
CA TYR A 133 2.98 6.67 -19.31
C TYR A 133 4.19 5.76 -19.55
N LEU A 134 4.52 4.88 -18.60
CA LEU A 134 5.63 3.95 -18.75
C LEU A 134 5.34 2.84 -19.78
N ASP A 135 4.11 2.35 -19.85
CA ASP A 135 3.70 1.36 -20.88
C ASP A 135 3.74 1.98 -22.28
N ASP A 136 3.37 3.25 -22.43
CA ASP A 136 3.46 3.96 -23.71
C ASP A 136 4.91 4.22 -24.11
N ILE A 137 5.80 4.50 -23.16
CA ILE A 137 7.25 4.55 -23.43
C ILE A 137 7.76 3.20 -23.93
N VAL A 138 7.37 2.09 -23.31
CA VAL A 138 7.77 0.74 -23.75
C VAL A 138 7.30 0.48 -25.19
N LYS A 139 6.05 0.81 -25.52
CA LYS A 139 5.53 0.67 -26.91
C LYS A 139 6.28 1.56 -27.90
N LEU A 140 6.66 2.77 -27.50
CA LEU A 140 7.47 3.67 -28.35
C LEU A 140 8.87 3.11 -28.61
N GLU A 141 9.50 2.52 -27.58
CA GLU A 141 10.80 1.87 -27.69
C GLU A 141 10.74 0.62 -28.60
N GLU A 142 9.63 -0.12 -28.59
CA GLU A 142 9.39 -1.28 -29.46
C GLU A 142 9.08 -0.90 -30.93
N SER A 143 8.35 0.20 -31.16
CA SER A 143 7.80 0.55 -32.48
C SER A 143 8.67 1.48 -33.33
N GLY A 144 9.50 2.34 -32.72
CA GLY A 144 10.16 3.44 -33.45
C GLY A 144 11.55 3.75 -32.93
N GLY A 145 12.54 2.93 -33.32
CA GLY A 145 13.95 2.97 -32.88
C GLY A 145 14.42 4.29 -32.26
N TYR A 146 14.88 4.19 -30.99
CA TYR A 146 15.38 5.16 -29.99
C TYR A 146 15.56 6.67 -30.33
N LYS A 147 15.92 7.06 -31.55
CA LYS A 147 16.24 8.44 -31.93
C LYS A 147 15.06 9.27 -32.44
N LYS A 148 14.01 8.65 -33.01
CA LYS A 148 12.85 9.40 -33.54
C LYS A 148 11.81 9.72 -32.47
N THR A 149 11.82 9.01 -31.36
CA THR A 149 10.82 9.06 -30.28
C THR A 149 11.37 9.67 -28.99
N GLU A 150 12.59 10.20 -28.99
CA GLU A 150 13.27 10.71 -27.78
C GLU A 150 12.52 11.85 -27.11
N ILE A 151 11.96 12.79 -27.89
CA ILE A 151 11.17 13.91 -27.38
C ILE A 151 9.89 13.40 -26.72
N ASP A 152 9.15 12.51 -27.38
CA ASP A 152 7.90 11.96 -26.85
C ASP A 152 8.15 11.11 -25.60
N ARG A 153 9.21 10.30 -25.62
CA ARG A 153 9.68 9.52 -24.46
C ARG A 153 10.00 10.44 -23.28
N GLU A 154 10.77 11.50 -23.50
CA GLU A 154 11.15 12.43 -22.44
C GLU A 154 9.93 13.22 -21.92
N ASN A 155 8.99 13.57 -22.79
CA ASN A 155 7.72 14.19 -22.39
C ASN A 155 6.88 13.26 -21.50
N LEU A 156 6.76 11.98 -21.85
CA LEU A 156 6.07 10.97 -21.04
C LEU A 156 6.77 10.74 -19.69
N LEU A 157 8.10 10.64 -19.69
CA LEU A 157 8.90 10.52 -18.46
C LEU A 157 8.72 11.73 -17.55
N ASN A 158 8.74 12.95 -18.10
CA ASN A 158 8.52 14.15 -17.32
C ASN A 158 7.11 14.22 -16.72
N ASN A 159 6.09 13.72 -17.42
CA ASN A 159 4.74 13.60 -16.86
C ASN A 159 4.68 12.54 -15.75
N ALA A 160 5.33 11.38 -15.92
CA ALA A 160 5.44 10.39 -14.85
C ALA A 160 6.15 10.96 -13.61
N ARG A 161 7.29 11.65 -13.78
CA ARG A 161 8.03 12.34 -12.72
C ARG A 161 7.16 13.35 -11.98
N PHE A 162 6.40 14.16 -12.71
CA PHE A 162 5.49 15.16 -12.12
C PHE A 162 4.40 14.52 -11.25
N ILE A 163 3.82 13.39 -11.68
CA ILE A 163 2.83 12.67 -10.88
C ILE A 163 3.48 12.05 -9.62
N VAL A 164 4.68 11.48 -9.75
CA VAL A 164 5.41 10.92 -8.60
C VAL A 164 5.81 12.01 -7.60
N GLU A 165 6.16 13.22 -8.06
CA GLU A 165 6.37 14.39 -7.19
C GLU A 165 5.12 14.72 -6.37
N GLN A 166 3.94 14.71 -6.98
CA GLN A 166 2.69 14.93 -6.26
C GLN A 166 2.42 13.81 -5.23
N ALA A 167 2.71 12.56 -5.56
CA ALA A 167 2.59 11.45 -4.61
C ALA A 167 3.53 11.64 -3.41
N MET A 168 4.76 12.10 -3.63
CA MET A 168 5.69 12.47 -2.54
C MET A 168 5.15 13.61 -1.69
N GLU A 169 4.59 14.67 -2.30
CA GLU A 169 3.98 15.79 -1.57
C GLU A 169 2.84 15.32 -0.64
N ILE A 170 1.98 14.40 -1.11
CA ILE A 170 0.89 13.84 -0.29
C ILE A 170 1.43 13.06 0.91
N ILE A 171 2.42 12.19 0.70
CA ILE A 171 3.00 11.37 1.77
C ILE A 171 3.75 12.26 2.77
N ALA A 172 4.53 13.24 2.28
CA ALA A 172 5.21 14.22 3.13
C ALA A 172 4.22 15.02 3.98
N GLY A 173 3.04 15.39 3.45
CA GLY A 173 1.97 16.02 4.22
C GLY A 173 1.39 15.14 5.33
N ARG A 174 1.41 13.81 5.19
CA ARG A 174 1.05 12.87 6.27
C ARG A 174 2.14 12.80 7.33
N ILE A 175 3.41 12.67 6.90
CA ILE A 175 4.58 12.67 7.80
C ILE A 175 4.60 13.95 8.63
N ASN A 176 4.42 15.11 7.99
CA ASN A 176 4.35 16.41 8.63
C ASN A 176 3.29 16.46 9.73
N ARG A 177 2.07 15.99 9.46
CA ARG A 177 1.00 15.99 10.49
C ARG A 177 1.34 15.06 11.64
N SER A 178 1.85 13.86 11.35
CA SER A 178 2.23 12.88 12.35
C SER A 178 3.42 13.32 13.21
N SER A 179 4.42 13.98 12.62
CA SER A 179 5.63 14.37 13.34
C SER A 179 5.36 15.40 14.44
N ARG A 180 4.31 16.23 14.29
CA ARG A 180 3.91 17.23 15.29
C ARG A 180 3.41 16.63 16.60
N LYS A 181 3.10 15.33 16.65
CA LYS A 181 2.68 14.64 17.88
C LYS A 181 3.77 13.75 18.46
N LEU A 182 4.98 13.79 17.90
CA LEU A 182 6.12 13.14 18.53
C LEU A 182 6.49 13.90 19.79
N GLU A 183 6.78 13.19 20.87
CA GLU A 183 7.16 13.78 22.17
C GLU A 183 8.30 14.80 22.03
N ALA A 184 9.26 14.52 21.15
CA ALA A 184 10.39 15.40 20.88
C ALA A 184 10.02 16.72 20.17
N LEU A 185 8.87 16.78 19.47
CA LEU A 185 8.46 17.90 18.62
C LEU A 185 7.16 18.57 19.06
N GLU A 186 6.31 17.89 19.84
CA GLU A 186 4.95 18.34 20.16
C GLU A 186 4.90 19.73 20.79
N ARG A 187 5.84 20.01 21.71
CA ARG A 187 5.98 21.32 22.37
C ARG A 187 6.38 22.47 21.45
N LEU A 188 6.81 22.16 20.23
CA LEU A 188 7.25 23.13 19.23
C LEU A 188 6.14 23.51 18.27
N PHE A 189 4.92 22.99 18.47
CA PHE A 189 3.75 23.35 17.68
C PHE A 189 2.62 23.80 18.59
N VAL A 190 1.91 24.83 18.15
CA VAL A 190 0.69 25.30 18.79
C VAL A 190 -0.45 25.27 17.80
N ARG A 191 -1.61 24.80 18.25
CA ARG A 191 -2.83 24.83 17.45
C ARG A 191 -3.34 26.26 17.32
N ILE A 192 -3.79 26.63 16.12
CA ILE A 192 -4.19 28.02 15.81
C ILE A 192 -5.64 28.15 15.43
N CYS A 193 -6.16 27.22 14.64
CA CYS A 193 -7.58 27.24 14.32
C CYS A 193 -8.10 25.84 14.01
N ASP A 194 -9.35 25.62 14.39
CA ASP A 194 -10.11 24.43 14.00
C ASP A 194 -10.87 24.75 12.70
N HIS A 195 -10.40 24.23 11.56
CA HIS A 195 -11.15 24.37 10.33
C HIS A 195 -12.35 23.43 10.31
N LYS A 196 -13.53 23.93 10.72
CA LYS A 196 -14.78 23.15 10.72
C LYS A 196 -15.15 22.60 9.34
N GLU A 197 -14.74 23.23 8.24
CA GLU A 197 -15.17 22.81 6.89
C GLU A 197 -14.16 21.92 6.15
N LYS A 198 -12.88 21.87 6.58
CA LYS A 198 -11.83 21.13 5.85
C LYS A 198 -11.65 19.73 6.44
N TRP A 199 -11.50 18.73 5.57
CA TRP A 199 -11.18 17.36 5.99
C TRP A 199 -9.82 17.27 6.70
N THR A 200 -8.92 18.21 6.40
CA THR A 200 -7.59 18.31 7.00
C THR A 200 -7.61 18.68 8.47
N GLY A 201 -8.73 19.23 8.99
CA GLY A 201 -8.86 19.58 10.40
C GLY A 201 -8.17 20.86 10.84
N ALA A 202 -7.79 20.86 12.11
CA ALA A 202 -7.07 21.95 12.73
C ALA A 202 -5.68 22.18 12.11
N THR A 203 -5.23 23.44 12.15
CA THR A 203 -3.86 23.82 11.80
C THR A 203 -3.05 24.08 13.05
N ALA A 204 -1.77 23.72 12.97
CA ALA A 204 -0.77 24.11 13.96
C ALA A 204 0.38 24.85 13.27
N GLU A 205 0.91 25.86 13.94
CA GLU A 205 2.11 26.60 13.53
C GLU A 205 3.26 26.28 14.48
N PRO A 206 4.51 26.42 14.00
CA PRO A 206 5.67 26.29 14.85
C PRO A 206 5.74 27.40 15.90
N VAL A 207 6.30 27.06 17.06
CA VAL A 207 6.70 28.01 18.09
C VAL A 207 8.15 28.42 17.82
N HIS A 208 8.41 29.72 17.83
CA HIS A 208 9.78 30.25 17.70
C HIS A 208 10.43 30.32 19.07
N ASN A 209 11.41 29.44 19.32
CA ASN A 209 12.23 29.41 20.53
C ASN A 209 13.62 28.83 20.21
N ASN A 210 14.55 28.91 21.17
CA ASN A 210 15.93 28.43 20.98
C ASN A 210 16.00 26.96 20.56
N GLU A 211 15.09 26.12 21.06
CA GLU A 211 15.07 24.70 20.72
C GLU A 211 14.62 24.46 19.26
N ALA A 212 13.63 25.19 18.78
CA ALA A 212 13.21 25.18 17.39
C ALA A 212 14.35 25.62 16.45
N ASP A 213 15.10 26.64 16.86
CA ASP A 213 16.27 27.13 16.11
C ASP A 213 17.41 26.08 16.10
N ASP A 214 17.66 25.43 17.24
CA ASP A 214 18.64 24.34 17.34
C ASP A 214 18.27 23.16 16.43
N LEU A 215 16.98 22.79 16.37
CA LEU A 215 16.50 21.70 15.50
C LEU A 215 16.57 22.06 14.02
N LEU A 216 16.28 23.31 13.64
CA LEU A 216 16.43 23.80 12.27
C LEU A 216 17.87 23.65 11.75
N LEU A 217 18.84 23.89 12.62
CA LEU A 217 20.27 23.79 12.29
C LEU A 217 20.81 22.37 12.49
N SER A 218 20.05 21.50 13.15
CA SER A 218 20.47 20.15 13.48
C SER A 218 20.46 19.23 12.26
N LYS A 219 21.53 18.43 12.13
CA LYS A 219 21.60 17.31 11.16
C LYS A 219 21.00 16.01 11.73
N SER A 220 20.33 16.06 12.86
CA SER A 220 19.65 14.92 13.47
C SER A 220 18.40 14.52 12.69
N PHE A 221 17.90 13.32 12.95
CA PHE A 221 16.64 12.86 12.37
C PHE A 221 15.44 13.68 12.87
N ASN A 222 15.42 14.08 14.14
CA ASN A 222 14.39 14.98 14.68
C ASN A 222 14.45 16.38 14.04
N GLY A 223 15.65 16.91 13.76
CA GLY A 223 15.81 18.15 13.01
C GLY A 223 15.23 18.04 11.59
N ALA A 224 15.49 16.92 10.90
CA ALA A 224 14.92 16.68 9.58
C ALA A 224 13.39 16.51 9.60
N LEU A 225 12.83 15.84 10.60
CA LEU A 225 11.38 15.76 10.82
C LEU A 225 10.76 17.13 11.08
N TYR A 226 11.43 17.96 11.88
CA TYR A 226 11.01 19.33 12.16
C TYR A 226 11.00 20.17 10.88
N CYS A 227 12.09 20.17 10.11
CA CYS A 227 12.17 20.87 8.82
C CYS A 227 11.07 20.43 7.85
N LEU A 228 10.78 19.13 7.75
CA LEU A 228 9.68 18.61 6.93
C LEU A 228 8.31 19.06 7.47
N ALA A 229 8.16 19.16 8.80
CA ALA A 229 6.95 19.65 9.45
C ALA A 229 6.68 21.14 9.18
N LEU A 230 7.72 21.92 8.89
CA LEU A 230 7.62 23.35 8.57
C LEU A 230 7.17 23.64 7.14
N LEU A 231 7.23 22.66 6.22
CA LEU A 231 6.85 22.85 4.80
C LEU A 231 5.33 22.95 4.56
N VAL A 232 4.59 23.55 5.49
CA VAL A 232 3.13 23.65 5.46
C VAL A 232 2.69 24.58 4.34
N GLY A 233 1.99 24.04 3.33
CA GLY A 233 1.52 24.83 2.19
C GLY A 233 2.61 25.18 1.17
N GLU A 234 3.86 24.79 1.44
CA GLU A 234 4.94 24.84 0.46
C GLU A 234 5.00 23.56 -0.36
N LYS A 235 5.50 23.66 -1.59
CA LYS A 235 5.77 22.48 -2.42
C LYS A 235 6.97 21.74 -1.86
N VAL A 236 6.78 20.47 -1.52
CA VAL A 236 7.87 19.59 -1.10
C VAL A 236 8.71 19.28 -2.33
N LYS A 237 9.94 19.79 -2.35
CA LYS A 237 10.88 19.61 -3.45
C LYS A 237 11.68 18.31 -3.25
N PRO A 238 12.16 17.67 -4.34
CA PRO A 238 12.94 16.43 -4.24
C PRO A 238 14.14 16.50 -3.29
N HIS A 239 14.85 17.64 -3.21
CA HIS A 239 16.00 17.78 -2.31
C HIS A 239 15.61 17.84 -0.81
N HIS A 240 14.40 18.32 -0.48
CA HIS A 240 13.90 18.24 0.89
C HIS A 240 13.70 16.78 1.29
N VAL A 241 13.11 15.99 0.39
CA VAL A 241 12.88 14.54 0.57
C VAL A 241 14.19 13.77 0.65
N GLU A 242 15.16 14.12 -0.21
CA GLU A 242 16.49 13.50 -0.20
C GLU A 242 17.20 13.70 1.14
N SER A 243 17.29 14.95 1.60
CA SER A 243 17.92 15.26 2.88
C SER A 243 17.21 14.59 4.04
N PHE A 244 15.88 14.49 4.00
CA PHE A 244 15.10 13.80 5.02
C PHE A 244 15.38 12.29 5.05
N ILE A 245 15.41 11.63 3.88
CA ILE A 245 15.69 10.21 3.75
C ILE A 245 17.14 9.89 4.17
N GLU A 246 18.09 10.75 3.86
CA GLU A 246 19.47 10.61 4.35
C GLU A 246 19.54 10.60 5.88
N SER A 247 18.83 11.52 6.54
CA SER A 247 18.74 11.55 8.01
C SER A 247 18.02 10.32 8.55
N PHE A 248 16.94 9.87 7.90
CA PHE A 248 16.22 8.65 8.28
C PHE A 248 17.11 7.40 8.19
N ASN A 249 17.91 7.27 7.13
CA ASN A 249 18.82 6.13 6.96
C ASN A 249 19.98 6.13 7.97
N ARG A 250 20.28 7.28 8.60
CA ARG A 250 21.28 7.43 9.66
C ARG A 250 20.67 7.37 11.07
N ALA A 251 19.34 7.33 11.18
CA ALA A 251 18.65 7.30 12.45
C ALA A 251 19.01 6.04 13.25
N THR A 252 19.21 6.20 14.54
CA THR A 252 19.46 5.10 15.46
C THR A 252 18.18 4.28 15.68
N PRO A 253 18.27 2.98 16.04
CA PRO A 253 17.09 2.18 16.36
C PRO A 253 16.22 2.83 17.44
N LYS A 254 16.84 3.44 18.45
CA LYS A 254 16.15 4.16 19.52
C LYS A 254 15.31 5.32 19.00
N GLU A 255 15.80 6.09 18.03
CA GLU A 255 15.01 7.16 17.40
C GLU A 255 13.84 6.57 16.61
N LEU A 256 14.06 5.47 15.88
CA LEU A 256 13.01 4.81 15.10
C LEU A 256 11.89 4.21 15.97
N ASP A 257 12.25 3.66 17.14
CA ASP A 257 11.30 3.09 18.10
C ASP A 257 10.28 4.12 18.62
N THR A 258 10.61 5.42 18.56
CA THR A 258 9.70 6.50 19.00
C THR A 258 8.65 6.89 17.97
N LEU A 259 8.78 6.50 16.71
CA LEU A 259 7.95 7.04 15.63
C LEU A 259 6.51 6.51 15.64
N GLY A 260 6.26 5.38 16.30
CA GLY A 260 5.00 4.66 16.13
C GLY A 260 4.84 4.09 14.71
N ILE A 261 3.92 3.13 14.57
CA ILE A 261 3.81 2.35 13.32
C ILE A 261 3.38 3.24 12.14
N TYR A 262 2.41 4.12 12.33
CA TYR A 262 1.84 4.93 11.25
C TYR A 262 2.87 5.88 10.61
N LEU A 263 3.67 6.59 11.42
CA LEU A 263 4.69 7.51 10.91
C LEU A 263 5.82 6.73 10.23
N LEU A 264 6.29 5.64 10.83
CA LEU A 264 7.32 4.79 10.24
C LEU A 264 6.90 4.22 8.88
N GLU A 265 5.64 3.80 8.74
CA GLU A 265 5.07 3.32 7.47
C GLU A 265 5.04 4.43 6.41
N ASN A 266 4.63 5.65 6.77
CA ASN A 266 4.61 6.78 5.82
C ASN A 266 6.03 7.21 5.41
N ILE A 267 7.01 7.20 6.33
CA ILE A 267 8.41 7.50 6.02
C ILE A 267 9.00 6.44 5.08
N THR A 268 8.75 5.16 5.38
CA THR A 268 9.18 4.06 4.51
C THR A 268 8.54 4.17 3.13
N LYS A 269 7.25 4.52 3.06
CA LYS A 269 6.56 4.77 1.79
C LYS A 269 7.18 5.94 1.03
N LEU A 270 7.45 7.08 1.70
CA LEU A 270 8.10 8.23 1.07
C LEU A 270 9.46 7.83 0.49
N ARG A 271 10.24 7.03 1.22
CA ARG A 271 11.51 6.50 0.72
C ARG A 271 11.32 5.66 -0.54
N ALA A 272 10.39 4.70 -0.54
CA ALA A 272 10.14 3.86 -1.72
C ALA A 272 9.71 4.68 -2.94
N VAL A 273 8.83 5.66 -2.76
CA VAL A 273 8.39 6.56 -3.84
C VAL A 273 9.54 7.44 -4.34
N PHE A 274 10.39 7.94 -3.45
CA PHE A 274 11.57 8.71 -3.82
C PHE A 274 12.63 7.87 -4.55
N ASP A 275 12.84 6.62 -4.13
CA ASP A 275 13.73 5.69 -4.82
C ASP A 275 13.22 5.39 -6.23
N PHE A 276 11.90 5.24 -6.42
CA PHE A 276 11.29 5.15 -7.74
C PHE A 276 11.50 6.42 -8.57
N TYR A 277 11.30 7.60 -7.97
CA TYR A 277 11.56 8.89 -8.61
C TYR A 277 13.02 9.03 -9.07
N LYS A 278 13.98 8.63 -8.24
CA LYS A 278 15.41 8.59 -8.60
C LYS A 278 15.67 7.69 -9.82
N ARG A 279 15.01 6.52 -9.89
CA ARG A 279 15.15 5.57 -11.02
C ARG A 279 14.50 6.09 -12.31
N LEU A 280 13.44 6.90 -12.23
CA LEU A 280 12.91 7.65 -13.38
C LEU A 280 13.90 8.69 -13.94
N GLY A 281 14.93 9.04 -13.17
CA GLY A 281 15.80 10.18 -13.40
C GLY A 281 15.17 11.48 -12.90
N PHE A 282 16.00 12.41 -12.45
CA PHE A 282 15.53 13.74 -12.03
C PHE A 282 14.99 14.51 -13.22
N ARG A 283 13.88 15.22 -12.98
CA ARG A 283 13.33 16.11 -13.98
C ARG A 283 14.29 17.27 -14.23
N ASP A 284 14.60 17.55 -15.50
CA ASP A 284 15.32 18.77 -15.86
C ASP A 284 14.38 19.98 -15.65
N PRO A 285 14.70 20.91 -14.73
CA PRO A 285 13.89 22.11 -14.50
C PRO A 285 13.81 23.02 -15.73
N ARG A 286 14.74 22.88 -16.68
CA ARG A 286 14.88 23.71 -17.89
C ARG A 286 14.20 23.09 -19.10
N ALA A 287 13.82 21.82 -19.05
CA ALA A 287 13.14 21.16 -20.15
C ALA A 287 11.72 21.73 -20.34
N TYR A 288 11.34 21.94 -21.60
CA TYR A 288 9.98 22.33 -21.94
C TYR A 288 9.02 21.23 -21.48
N PHE A 289 8.11 21.56 -20.57
CA PHE A 289 7.16 20.62 -19.99
C PHE A 289 5.74 21.08 -20.29
N SER A 290 5.07 20.36 -21.19
CA SER A 290 3.62 20.42 -21.33
C SER A 290 2.99 19.42 -20.39
N VAL A 291 2.10 19.89 -19.51
CA VAL A 291 1.24 19.01 -18.71
C VAL A 291 0.37 18.23 -19.70
N HIS A 292 0.46 16.91 -19.64
CA HIS A 292 -0.34 16.06 -20.51
C HIS A 292 -1.79 16.00 -20.02
N LYS A 293 -2.75 15.86 -20.95
CA LYS A 293 -4.20 15.85 -20.66
C LYS A 293 -4.60 14.83 -19.59
N GLY A 294 -3.92 13.69 -19.51
CA GLY A 294 -4.16 12.69 -18.48
C GLY A 294 -3.93 13.21 -17.06
N THR A 295 -2.93 14.08 -16.88
CA THR A 295 -2.63 14.73 -15.60
C THR A 295 -3.68 15.77 -15.23
N GLU A 296 -4.18 16.54 -16.20
CA GLU A 296 -5.27 17.51 -15.99
C GLU A 296 -6.56 16.77 -15.60
N ASN A 297 -6.93 15.74 -16.36
CA ASN A 297 -8.08 14.90 -16.06
C ASN A 297 -8.01 14.28 -14.65
N LEU A 298 -6.83 13.80 -14.22
CA LEU A 298 -6.66 13.25 -12.89
C LEU A 298 -6.90 14.31 -11.80
N ALA A 299 -6.43 15.55 -12.01
CA ALA A 299 -6.66 16.63 -11.07
C ALA A 299 -8.16 17.02 -11.00
N ASP A 300 -8.82 17.15 -12.15
CA ASP A 300 -10.25 17.47 -12.23
C ASP A 300 -11.11 16.36 -11.61
N ASN A 301 -10.81 15.11 -11.93
CA ASN A 301 -11.50 13.94 -11.37
C ASN A 301 -11.22 13.77 -9.88
N GLY A 302 -10.03 14.16 -9.40
CA GLY A 302 -9.71 14.26 -7.98
C GLY A 302 -10.62 15.27 -7.27
N ALA A 303 -10.73 16.49 -7.80
CA ALA A 303 -11.62 17.51 -7.24
C ALA A 303 -13.10 17.08 -7.25
N LEU A 304 -13.52 16.39 -8.32
CA LEU A 304 -14.87 15.86 -8.43
C LEU A 304 -15.14 14.71 -7.45
N SER A 305 -14.19 13.78 -7.29
CA SER A 305 -14.22 12.73 -6.26
C SER A 305 -14.35 13.33 -4.87
N GLU A 306 -13.59 14.38 -4.56
CA GLU A 306 -13.65 15.07 -3.28
C GLU A 306 -15.07 15.63 -3.03
N LYS A 307 -15.64 16.29 -4.04
CA LYS A 307 -16.99 16.85 -3.98
C LYS A 307 -18.06 15.77 -3.75
N LEU A 308 -17.99 14.65 -4.48
CA LEU A 308 -18.93 13.53 -4.32
C LEU A 308 -18.86 12.94 -2.92
N LEU A 309 -17.65 12.67 -2.41
CA LEU A 309 -17.46 12.15 -1.07
C LEU A 309 -17.99 13.12 0.01
N ARG A 310 -17.84 14.44 -0.20
CA ARG A 310 -18.37 15.46 0.71
C ARG A 310 -19.89 15.46 0.79
N GLU A 311 -20.56 15.19 -0.33
CA GLU A 311 -22.02 15.18 -0.43
C GLU A 311 -22.66 13.87 0.06
N ALA A 312 -21.91 12.77 0.12
CA ALA A 312 -22.38 11.52 0.72
C ALA A 312 -22.63 11.72 2.22
N ALA A 313 -23.82 11.38 2.74
CA ALA A 313 -24.21 11.60 4.13
C ALA A 313 -23.74 10.48 5.08
N ILE A 314 -22.43 10.21 5.05
CA ILE A 314 -21.71 9.17 5.81
C ILE A 314 -22.00 9.25 7.33
N GLU A 315 -22.23 10.44 7.85
CA GLU A 315 -22.54 10.71 9.27
C GLU A 315 -23.79 9.96 9.75
N ARG A 316 -24.73 9.68 8.85
CA ARG A 316 -25.96 8.92 9.17
C ARG A 316 -25.66 7.47 9.54
N HIS A 317 -24.50 6.96 9.14
CA HIS A 317 -24.08 5.58 9.32
C HIS A 317 -23.03 5.42 10.43
N VAL A 318 -22.24 6.45 10.71
CA VAL A 318 -21.10 6.39 11.64
C VAL A 318 -21.40 7.17 12.92
N LYS A 319 -21.92 6.48 13.95
CA LYS A 319 -22.21 7.11 15.25
C LYS A 319 -20.99 7.25 16.16
N ASN A 320 -20.07 6.29 16.09
CA ASN A 320 -18.84 6.22 16.88
C ASN A 320 -17.85 5.28 16.17
N ILE A 321 -16.61 5.22 16.67
CA ILE A 321 -15.56 4.37 16.09
C ILE A 321 -15.94 2.89 16.08
N ALA A 322 -16.73 2.39 17.05
CA ALA A 322 -17.14 1.00 17.11
C ALA A 322 -18.06 0.62 15.93
N ALA A 323 -18.92 1.55 15.49
CA ALA A 323 -19.82 1.34 14.36
C ALA A 323 -19.05 1.06 13.05
N LEU A 324 -17.91 1.72 12.83
CA LEU A 324 -17.04 1.48 11.66
C LEU A 324 -16.47 0.06 11.62
N GLY A 325 -16.33 -0.59 12.78
CA GLY A 325 -15.88 -1.98 12.88
C GLY A 325 -16.93 -3.01 12.45
N THR A 326 -18.10 -2.59 11.95
CA THR A 326 -19.16 -3.49 11.50
C THR A 326 -19.32 -3.49 9.98
N GLU A 327 -19.46 -4.68 9.39
CA GLU A 327 -19.61 -4.83 7.93
C GLU A 327 -20.86 -4.13 7.40
N ALA A 328 -21.96 -4.17 8.16
CA ALA A 328 -23.22 -3.53 7.78
C ALA A 328 -23.11 -2.01 7.63
N VAL A 329 -22.32 -1.34 8.49
CA VAL A 329 -22.07 0.11 8.40
C VAL A 329 -21.19 0.42 7.20
N LEU A 330 -20.09 -0.31 7.03
CA LEU A 330 -19.19 -0.10 5.90
C LEU A 330 -19.91 -0.27 4.55
N ARG A 331 -20.76 -1.29 4.43
CA ARG A 331 -21.58 -1.53 3.23
C ARG A 331 -22.54 -0.38 2.95
N LYS A 332 -23.15 0.23 3.97
CA LYS A 332 -24.05 1.39 3.81
C LYS A 332 -23.29 2.63 3.32
N ILE A 333 -22.11 2.89 3.89
CA ILE A 333 -21.23 3.99 3.48
C ILE A 333 -20.90 3.87 1.99
N TRP A 334 -20.41 2.70 1.56
CA TRP A 334 -20.06 2.49 0.15
C TRP A 334 -21.27 2.49 -0.77
N ALA A 335 -22.42 1.93 -0.34
CA ALA A 335 -23.65 2.01 -1.13
C ALA A 335 -24.11 3.46 -1.36
N GLU A 336 -23.96 4.34 -0.37
CA GLU A 336 -24.27 5.76 -0.51
C GLU A 336 -23.32 6.47 -1.48
N ILE A 337 -22.01 6.21 -1.35
CA ILE A 337 -20.99 6.75 -2.25
C ILE A 337 -21.19 6.26 -3.69
N ASP A 338 -21.37 4.96 -3.88
CA ASP A 338 -21.56 4.34 -5.18
C ASP A 338 -22.87 4.82 -5.82
N SER A 339 -23.96 4.93 -5.05
CA SER A 339 -25.23 5.47 -5.55
C SER A 339 -25.10 6.93 -6.00
N LEU A 340 -24.37 7.76 -5.26
CA LEU A 340 -24.18 9.17 -5.62
C LEU A 340 -23.32 9.30 -6.89
N THR A 341 -22.22 8.54 -6.94
CA THR A 341 -21.28 8.55 -8.08
C THR A 341 -21.94 8.02 -9.34
N LEU A 342 -22.69 6.92 -9.25
CA LEU A 342 -23.44 6.36 -10.38
C LEU A 342 -24.53 7.33 -10.87
N LYS A 343 -25.20 8.05 -9.96
CA LYS A 343 -26.24 9.02 -10.30
C LYS A 343 -25.69 10.25 -11.03
N ARG A 344 -24.48 10.71 -10.69
CA ARG A 344 -23.90 11.96 -11.23
C ARG A 344 -22.93 11.74 -12.38
N GLU A 345 -22.07 10.73 -12.26
CA GLU A 345 -20.95 10.48 -13.18
C GLU A 345 -21.11 9.17 -13.97
N HIS A 346 -22.20 8.41 -13.75
CA HIS A 346 -22.48 7.14 -14.44
C HIS A 346 -21.35 6.11 -14.36
N THR A 347 -20.53 6.17 -13.30
CA THR A 347 -19.36 5.32 -13.11
C THR A 347 -19.09 5.06 -11.62
N THR A 348 -18.04 4.30 -11.30
CA THR A 348 -17.57 4.12 -9.92
C THR A 348 -16.48 5.15 -9.59
N LEU A 349 -16.24 5.43 -8.30
CA LEU A 349 -15.19 6.38 -7.92
C LEU A 349 -13.80 5.95 -8.41
N GLU A 350 -13.49 4.66 -8.42
CA GLU A 350 -12.24 4.11 -8.92
C GLU A 350 -12.08 4.38 -10.42
N LYS A 351 -13.13 4.18 -11.21
CA LYS A 351 -13.07 4.49 -12.64
C LYS A 351 -12.97 6.00 -12.87
N LEU A 352 -13.63 6.81 -12.03
CA LEU A 352 -13.57 8.26 -12.11
C LEU A 352 -12.14 8.78 -11.94
N ILE A 353 -11.39 8.31 -10.93
CA ILE A 353 -9.96 8.68 -10.74
C ILE A 353 -9.02 8.12 -11.84
N GLY A 354 -9.57 7.42 -12.84
CA GLY A 354 -8.82 6.86 -13.95
C GLY A 354 -8.17 5.51 -13.66
N TYR A 355 -8.57 4.80 -12.59
CA TYR A 355 -8.13 3.43 -12.38
C TYR A 355 -8.86 2.49 -13.34
N GLU A 356 -8.06 1.69 -14.04
CA GLU A 356 -8.53 0.58 -14.87
C GLU A 356 -7.87 -0.69 -14.33
N LYS A 357 -8.68 -1.74 -14.16
CA LYS A 357 -8.19 -3.02 -13.67
C LYS A 357 -7.10 -3.52 -14.62
N LEU A 358 -5.90 -3.69 -14.08
CA LEU A 358 -4.78 -4.18 -14.86
C LEU A 358 -5.08 -5.62 -15.32
N PRO A 359 -4.84 -5.97 -16.59
CA PRO A 359 -5.01 -7.33 -17.05
C PRO A 359 -4.06 -8.25 -16.26
N ALA A 360 -4.54 -9.43 -15.87
CA ALA A 360 -3.70 -10.47 -15.30
C ALA A 360 -2.64 -10.85 -16.33
N ARG A 361 -1.40 -10.36 -16.17
CA ARG A 361 -0.30 -10.68 -17.08
C ARG A 361 0.49 -11.85 -16.53
N TRP A 362 0.50 -12.93 -17.31
CA TRP A 362 1.40 -14.06 -17.17
C TRP A 362 2.80 -13.52 -17.50
N PHE A 363 3.69 -13.45 -16.52
CA PHE A 363 5.02 -12.93 -16.77
C PHE A 363 5.89 -14.03 -17.38
N ILE A 364 6.19 -13.90 -18.66
CA ILE A 364 7.33 -14.56 -19.28
C ILE A 364 8.48 -13.55 -19.21
N ALA A 365 9.56 -13.90 -18.52
CA ALA A 365 10.76 -13.05 -18.56
C ALA A 365 11.20 -12.86 -20.02
N PRO A 366 11.63 -11.66 -20.44
CA PRO A 366 12.39 -11.57 -21.68
C PRO A 366 13.54 -12.56 -21.58
N HIS A 367 13.63 -13.46 -22.57
CA HIS A 367 14.75 -14.38 -22.72
C HIS A 367 16.02 -13.52 -22.73
N ILE A 368 16.78 -13.52 -21.65
CA ILE A 368 18.12 -12.94 -21.67
C ILE A 368 18.88 -13.77 -22.72
N PRO A 369 19.32 -13.18 -23.86
CA PRO A 369 20.14 -13.91 -24.79
C PRO A 369 21.36 -14.38 -23.99
N ARG A 370 21.52 -15.70 -23.88
CA ARG A 370 22.72 -16.25 -23.26
C ARG A 370 23.91 -15.61 -23.97
N PRO A 371 24.88 -15.01 -23.24
CA PRO A 371 26.15 -14.66 -23.85
C PRO A 371 26.66 -15.91 -24.57
N PRO A 372 27.21 -15.79 -25.80
CA PRO A 372 27.81 -16.93 -26.48
C PRO A 372 28.79 -17.58 -25.51
N ARG A 373 28.49 -18.82 -25.14
CA ARG A 373 29.28 -19.59 -24.19
C ARG A 373 30.66 -19.71 -24.83
N LEU A 374 31.64 -18.96 -24.33
CA LEU A 374 33.03 -19.17 -24.71
C LEU A 374 33.36 -20.61 -24.30
N GLU A 375 33.49 -21.49 -25.31
CA GLU A 375 33.90 -22.85 -25.07
C GLU A 375 35.24 -22.82 -24.33
N PRO A 376 35.36 -23.50 -23.18
CA PRO A 376 36.64 -23.59 -22.50
C PRO A 376 37.60 -24.35 -23.41
N SER A 377 38.64 -23.65 -23.85
CA SER A 377 39.80 -24.20 -24.54
C SER A 377 40.25 -25.48 -23.85
N ARG A 378 40.02 -26.59 -24.54
CA ARG A 378 40.41 -27.95 -24.16
C ARG A 378 41.93 -27.98 -23.96
N LYS A 379 42.39 -28.02 -22.71
CA LYS A 379 43.75 -28.46 -22.37
C LYS A 379 43.65 -29.83 -21.71
N THR A 380 44.00 -30.82 -22.51
CA THR A 380 44.38 -32.18 -22.12
C THR A 380 45.50 -32.15 -21.09
N SER A 381 45.34 -32.89 -19.98
CA SER A 381 46.35 -33.75 -19.31
C SER A 381 45.63 -34.52 -18.18
N ALA A 382 45.47 -35.84 -18.33
CA ALA A 382 46.14 -36.88 -17.52
C ALA A 382 45.73 -36.86 -16.03
N ASP A 383 44.73 -37.65 -15.61
CA ASP A 383 44.81 -39.09 -15.25
C ASP A 383 45.43 -39.32 -13.86
N VAL A 384 44.60 -39.56 -12.83
CA VAL A 384 44.89 -40.49 -11.71
C VAL A 384 43.56 -41.00 -11.14
N ARG A 385 43.35 -42.31 -11.28
CA ARG A 385 42.29 -43.11 -10.63
C ARG A 385 42.65 -43.49 -9.19
N THR A 386 41.59 -43.84 -8.45
CA THR A 386 41.43 -44.85 -7.36
C THR A 386 40.88 -44.28 -6.04
N PRO A 387 40.29 -45.12 -5.15
CA PRO A 387 39.07 -45.87 -5.39
C PRO A 387 38.03 -45.69 -4.24
N TYR A 388 36.83 -46.21 -4.49
CA TYR A 388 35.68 -46.28 -3.59
C TYR A 388 35.95 -47.08 -2.29
N THR A 389 35.41 -46.59 -1.16
CA THR A 389 35.12 -47.39 0.03
C THR A 389 33.72 -47.02 0.58
N PRO A 390 32.79 -47.98 0.77
CA PRO A 390 31.49 -47.72 1.37
C PRO A 390 31.53 -47.98 2.88
N LEU A 391 30.93 -47.11 3.70
CA LEU A 391 30.78 -47.34 5.14
C LEU A 391 29.36 -47.04 5.64
N SER A 392 28.66 -48.15 5.87
CA SER A 392 27.92 -48.52 7.09
C SER A 392 26.74 -47.69 7.60
N LEU A 393 25.58 -48.36 7.61
CA LEU A 393 24.40 -48.05 8.42
C LEU A 393 24.75 -47.86 9.91
N LYS A 394 24.09 -46.89 10.56
CA LYS A 394 23.80 -46.90 12.00
C LYS A 394 22.31 -46.59 12.23
N THR A 395 21.67 -47.50 12.96
CA THR A 395 20.33 -47.46 13.56
C THR A 395 20.25 -46.43 14.71
N PRO A 396 19.03 -46.09 15.20
CA PRO A 396 18.67 -44.79 15.79
C PRO A 396 18.83 -44.72 17.32
N PRO A 397 18.75 -43.52 17.92
CA PRO A 397 18.42 -43.38 19.33
C PRO A 397 17.03 -42.74 19.55
N GLY A 398 16.19 -43.47 20.28
CA GLY A 398 15.35 -42.95 21.36
C GLY A 398 14.07 -42.19 21.03
N GLU A 399 12.93 -42.88 21.08
CA GLU A 399 11.63 -42.26 21.35
C GLU A 399 11.64 -41.63 22.75
N HIS A 400 11.35 -40.32 22.84
CA HIS A 400 10.98 -39.67 24.09
C HIS A 400 9.46 -39.53 24.14
N GLU A 401 8.84 -40.14 25.14
CA GLU A 401 7.43 -39.93 25.48
C GLU A 401 7.13 -38.44 25.75
N PRO A 402 5.99 -37.91 25.29
CA PRO A 402 5.59 -36.55 25.64
C PRO A 402 5.16 -36.47 27.11
N VAL A 403 5.82 -35.59 27.85
CA VAL A 403 5.47 -35.19 29.22
C VAL A 403 4.02 -34.67 29.24
N LYS A 404 3.15 -35.34 30.00
CA LYS A 404 1.81 -34.85 30.33
C LYS A 404 1.94 -33.65 31.27
N LEU A 405 1.82 -32.44 30.71
CA LEU A 405 1.63 -31.23 31.52
C LEU A 405 0.15 -31.11 31.88
N ALA A 406 -0.13 -31.22 33.19
CA ALA A 406 -1.44 -30.89 33.74
C ALA A 406 -1.74 -29.39 33.54
N PRO A 407 -2.99 -29.01 33.24
CA PRO A 407 -3.34 -27.61 33.08
C PRO A 407 -3.21 -26.86 34.41
N VAL A 408 -2.33 -25.87 34.40
CA VAL A 408 -2.21 -24.89 35.48
C VAL A 408 -3.42 -23.96 35.43
N LEU A 409 -4.31 -24.11 36.40
CA LEU A 409 -5.32 -23.12 36.74
C LEU A 409 -4.65 -21.96 37.48
N TYR A 410 -4.80 -20.75 36.95
CA TYR A 410 -4.77 -19.53 37.75
C TYR A 410 -6.10 -18.81 37.58
N GLY A 411 -6.87 -18.78 38.69
CA GLY A 411 -7.98 -17.85 38.89
C GLY A 411 -7.48 -16.40 38.92
N GLY A 412 -8.31 -15.38 38.92
CA GLY A 412 -9.74 -15.33 39.18
C GLY A 412 -9.98 -13.98 39.86
N ILE A 413 -10.88 -13.16 39.32
CA ILE A 413 -11.55 -12.13 40.11
C ILE A 413 -13.04 -12.18 39.76
N SER A 414 -13.81 -12.37 40.83
CA SER A 414 -15.26 -12.44 40.93
C SER A 414 -16.01 -11.33 40.20
N ARG A 415 -17.13 -11.70 39.60
CA ARG A 415 -18.40 -11.00 39.85
C ARG A 415 -19.49 -12.02 40.12
N THR A 416 -20.01 -11.93 41.33
CA THR A 416 -21.16 -12.66 41.84
C THR A 416 -22.46 -12.05 41.35
N SER A 417 -23.40 -12.96 41.14
CA SER A 417 -24.83 -12.92 41.49
C SER A 417 -25.79 -12.02 40.70
N ASP A 418 -26.59 -12.73 39.90
CA ASP A 418 -28.03 -12.96 40.16
C ASP A 418 -29.09 -12.27 39.27
N THR A 419 -29.52 -13.10 38.31
CA THR A 419 -30.90 -13.58 38.09
C THR A 419 -32.05 -12.58 38.02
N ALA A 420 -32.71 -12.55 36.87
CA ALA A 420 -34.16 -12.67 36.80
C ALA A 420 -34.55 -13.45 35.53
N ASP A 421 -35.27 -14.54 35.77
CA ASP A 421 -35.86 -15.46 34.82
C ASP A 421 -37.07 -14.87 34.06
N GLU A 422 -37.45 -15.62 33.02
CA GLU A 422 -38.83 -15.87 32.55
C GLU A 422 -39.41 -15.08 31.33
N PRO A 423 -40.41 -15.63 30.60
CA PRO A 423 -40.12 -16.42 29.39
C PRO A 423 -40.97 -16.06 28.14
N SER A 424 -40.64 -16.73 27.02
CA SER A 424 -41.52 -17.21 25.92
C SER A 424 -42.56 -16.26 25.29
N LEU A 425 -42.49 -16.09 23.96
CA LEU A 425 -43.66 -16.24 23.07
C LEU A 425 -43.27 -16.55 21.62
N ARG A 426 -43.64 -17.76 21.20
CA ARG A 426 -43.71 -18.23 19.80
C ARG A 426 -44.77 -17.45 19.03
N LYS A 427 -44.50 -17.08 17.76
CA LYS A 427 -45.45 -17.09 16.63
C LYS A 427 -44.62 -17.28 15.34
N GLU A 428 -44.66 -18.44 14.70
CA GLU A 428 -45.66 -18.98 13.77
C GLU A 428 -45.26 -18.78 12.31
N LYS A 429 -45.46 -19.84 11.55
CA LYS A 429 -44.76 -20.24 10.34
C LYS A 429 -45.75 -20.10 9.19
N VAL A 430 -45.51 -19.20 8.25
CA VAL A 430 -46.34 -19.11 7.03
C VAL A 430 -45.52 -19.61 5.84
N LYS A 431 -45.96 -20.76 5.31
CA LYS A 431 -45.57 -21.31 4.01
C LYS A 431 -46.39 -20.62 2.92
N THR A 432 -45.75 -20.19 1.84
CA THR A 432 -46.38 -20.08 0.53
C THR A 432 -45.46 -20.68 -0.51
N SER A 433 -45.87 -21.86 -1.00
CA SER A 433 -45.36 -22.53 -2.20
C SER A 433 -45.82 -21.78 -3.44
N GLY A 434 -44.93 -21.63 -4.42
CA GLY A 434 -45.26 -21.21 -5.77
C GLY A 434 -44.26 -21.83 -6.73
N VAL A 435 -44.60 -23.00 -7.25
CA VAL A 435 -43.87 -23.74 -8.30
C VAL A 435 -44.26 -23.12 -9.64
N ALA A 436 -43.28 -22.76 -10.47
CA ALA A 436 -43.47 -22.53 -11.90
C ALA A 436 -42.35 -23.24 -12.67
N ALA A 437 -42.79 -24.02 -13.67
CA ALA A 437 -42.00 -24.98 -14.45
C ALA A 437 -41.01 -24.31 -15.43
N PRO A 438 -39.94 -25.03 -15.86
CA PRO A 438 -38.98 -24.54 -16.83
C PRO A 438 -39.46 -24.76 -18.29
N PRO A 439 -39.15 -23.84 -19.22
CA PRO A 439 -39.29 -24.09 -20.65
C PRO A 439 -37.96 -24.63 -21.26
N PRO A 440 -38.02 -25.17 -22.49
CA PRO A 440 -37.28 -26.38 -22.88
C PRO A 440 -35.89 -26.13 -23.49
N THR A 441 -35.07 -27.16 -23.38
CA THR A 441 -33.76 -27.35 -24.01
C THR A 441 -33.89 -27.52 -25.52
N LEU A 442 -33.21 -26.66 -26.30
CA LEU A 442 -32.94 -26.89 -27.72
C LEU A 442 -31.49 -27.36 -27.87
N SER A 443 -31.34 -28.61 -28.27
CA SER A 443 -30.10 -29.25 -28.70
C SER A 443 -29.67 -28.74 -30.07
N VAL A 444 -28.43 -28.27 -30.19
CA VAL A 444 -27.74 -27.99 -31.47
C VAL A 444 -26.57 -28.97 -31.59
N PRO A 445 -26.28 -29.53 -32.78
CA PRO A 445 -25.31 -30.60 -32.95
C PRO A 445 -23.87 -30.10 -32.85
N ALA A 446 -23.02 -30.97 -32.31
CA ALA A 446 -21.58 -30.82 -32.27
C ALA A 446 -20.97 -30.86 -33.69
N SER A 447 -20.12 -29.88 -34.00
CA SER A 447 -19.05 -30.01 -34.97
C SER A 447 -17.73 -29.97 -34.20
N ASN A 448 -17.15 -31.16 -34.03
CA ASN A 448 -15.75 -31.34 -33.65
C ASN A 448 -14.86 -30.68 -34.70
N ASP A 449 -13.99 -29.80 -34.24
CA ASP A 449 -12.60 -29.67 -34.70
C ASP A 449 -11.86 -28.88 -33.61
N GLN A 450 -11.46 -29.58 -32.55
CA GLN A 450 -10.47 -29.08 -31.60
C GLN A 450 -9.10 -29.58 -32.06
N ILE A 451 -8.31 -28.64 -32.56
CA ILE A 451 -6.85 -28.75 -32.58
C ILE A 451 -6.43 -28.77 -31.10
N GLU A 452 -5.90 -29.91 -30.63
CA GLU A 452 -5.23 -30.01 -29.34
C GLU A 452 -3.99 -29.11 -29.37
N GLU A 453 -4.14 -27.87 -28.89
CA GLU A 453 -3.01 -27.13 -28.34
C GLU A 453 -2.57 -27.84 -27.06
N ASP A 454 -1.33 -28.32 -27.06
CA ASP A 454 -0.65 -28.97 -25.95
C ASP A 454 -0.59 -28.00 -24.74
N VAL A 455 -1.64 -28.01 -23.91
CA VAL A 455 -1.74 -27.16 -22.71
C VAL A 455 -0.68 -27.68 -21.74
N PRO A 456 0.34 -26.89 -21.38
CA PRO A 456 1.36 -27.32 -20.45
C PRO A 456 0.71 -27.75 -19.14
N SER A 457 0.97 -28.99 -18.75
CA SER A 457 0.41 -29.63 -17.56
C SER A 457 0.61 -28.73 -16.33
N LYS A 458 -0.48 -28.41 -15.63
CA LYS A 458 -0.47 -27.59 -14.42
C LYS A 458 0.55 -28.16 -13.41
N PRO A 459 1.43 -27.34 -12.81
CA PRO A 459 2.40 -27.84 -11.84
C PRO A 459 1.67 -28.41 -10.63
N ILE A 460 2.00 -29.66 -10.28
CA ILE A 460 1.53 -30.33 -9.07
C ILE A 460 2.57 -30.10 -7.98
N LEU A 461 2.16 -29.49 -6.87
CA LEU A 461 2.99 -29.15 -5.72
C LEU A 461 2.73 -30.14 -4.58
N CYS A 462 3.75 -30.87 -4.16
CA CYS A 462 3.64 -31.76 -3.01
C CYS A 462 3.77 -30.94 -1.71
N VAL A 463 2.77 -30.99 -0.84
CA VAL A 463 2.72 -30.26 0.44
C VAL A 463 2.44 -31.23 1.59
N LYS A 464 2.82 -30.86 2.81
CA LYS A 464 2.51 -31.69 3.99
C LYS A 464 1.00 -31.72 4.25
N LYS A 465 0.49 -32.73 4.95
CA LYS A 465 -0.95 -32.85 5.25
C LYS A 465 -1.54 -31.58 5.90
N PHE A 466 -0.89 -31.04 6.94
CA PHE A 466 -1.40 -29.82 7.59
C PHE A 466 -1.42 -28.59 6.67
N GLN A 467 -0.50 -28.53 5.70
CA GLN A 467 -0.43 -27.46 4.70
C GLN A 467 -1.58 -27.61 3.70
N TYR A 468 -1.89 -28.85 3.29
CA TYR A 468 -3.05 -29.15 2.48
C TYR A 468 -4.35 -28.80 3.21
N ASP A 469 -4.48 -29.14 4.50
CA ASP A 469 -5.65 -28.79 5.31
C ASP A 469 -5.83 -27.26 5.43
N LEU A 470 -4.72 -26.49 5.47
CA LEU A 470 -4.75 -25.02 5.42
C LEU A 470 -5.27 -24.51 4.06
N LEU A 471 -4.79 -25.10 2.96
CA LEU A 471 -5.25 -24.78 1.60
C LEU A 471 -6.72 -25.15 1.41
N GLU A 472 -7.20 -26.26 1.97
CA GLU A 472 -8.62 -26.62 1.93
C GLU A 472 -9.48 -25.57 2.62
N LYS A 473 -9.09 -25.10 3.81
CA LYS A 473 -9.80 -24.01 4.49
C LYS A 473 -9.80 -22.73 3.66
N LEU A 474 -8.65 -22.40 3.06
CA LEU A 474 -8.50 -21.19 2.25
C LEU A 474 -9.37 -21.21 0.98
N TYR A 475 -9.38 -22.33 0.23
CA TYR A 475 -10.08 -22.43 -1.06
C TYR A 475 -11.53 -22.92 -0.94
N LYS A 476 -11.91 -23.64 0.13
CA LYS A 476 -13.26 -24.18 0.32
C LYS A 476 -13.94 -23.49 1.50
N PRO A 477 -14.88 -22.55 1.27
CA PRO A 477 -15.54 -21.79 2.35
C PRO A 477 -16.38 -22.67 3.30
N ASN A 478 -16.68 -23.91 2.92
CA ASN A 478 -17.45 -24.85 3.74
C ASN A 478 -16.58 -25.64 4.74
N VAL A 479 -15.25 -25.55 4.64
CA VAL A 479 -14.33 -26.26 5.54
C VAL A 479 -14.14 -25.44 6.80
N LYS A 480 -14.55 -25.98 7.94
CA LYS A 480 -14.42 -25.29 9.23
C LYS A 480 -12.96 -25.23 9.66
N GLY A 481 -12.55 -24.07 10.16
CA GLY A 481 -11.24 -23.87 10.76
C GLY A 481 -10.85 -22.40 10.71
N LEU A 482 -9.69 -22.09 11.29
CA LEU A 482 -9.08 -20.77 11.23
C LEU A 482 -7.81 -20.90 10.38
N VAL A 483 -7.58 -19.96 9.47
CA VAL A 483 -6.30 -19.80 8.78
C VAL A 483 -5.51 -18.71 9.51
N ARG A 484 -4.41 -19.08 10.16
CA ARG A 484 -3.50 -18.08 10.73
C ARG A 484 -2.63 -17.51 9.61
N GLN A 485 -2.43 -16.20 9.63
CA GLN A 485 -1.58 -15.52 8.67
C GLN A 485 -0.13 -16.02 8.72
N ARG A 486 0.37 -16.36 9.91
CA ARG A 486 1.69 -16.98 10.06
C ARG A 486 1.79 -18.31 9.31
N ASP A 487 0.79 -19.17 9.46
CA ASP A 487 0.74 -20.48 8.80
C ASP A 487 0.63 -20.30 7.27
N PHE A 488 -0.10 -19.28 6.81
CA PHE A 488 -0.15 -18.90 5.40
C PHE A 488 1.23 -18.49 4.88
N ILE A 489 1.93 -17.60 5.58
CA ILE A 489 3.28 -17.16 5.18
C ILE A 489 4.25 -18.35 5.18
N GLU A 490 4.23 -19.19 6.21
CA GLU A 490 5.07 -20.40 6.30
C GLU A 490 4.79 -21.38 5.16
N LEU A 491 3.51 -21.60 4.82
CA LEU A 491 3.11 -22.43 3.68
C LEU A 491 3.75 -21.94 2.38
N PHE A 492 3.58 -20.66 2.03
CA PHE A 492 4.05 -20.12 0.77
C PHE A 492 5.57 -19.98 0.70
N THR A 493 6.22 -19.73 1.84
CA THR A 493 7.69 -19.69 1.94
C THR A 493 8.35 -21.06 2.07
N SER A 494 7.58 -22.13 2.29
CA SER A 494 8.11 -23.49 2.35
C SER A 494 8.82 -23.87 1.03
N SER A 495 9.84 -24.73 1.12
CA SER A 495 10.62 -25.19 -0.05
C SER A 495 9.76 -25.78 -1.18
N ASN A 496 8.59 -26.32 -0.83
CA ASN A 496 7.67 -26.94 -1.76
C ASN A 496 6.94 -25.93 -2.65
N ILE A 497 6.59 -24.75 -2.12
CA ILE A 497 5.98 -23.67 -2.91
C ILE A 497 7.06 -22.68 -3.37
N GLY A 498 7.89 -22.20 -2.44
CA GLY A 498 9.16 -21.53 -2.71
C GLY A 498 9.08 -20.02 -2.89
N PHE A 499 8.06 -19.34 -2.36
CA PHE A 499 8.03 -17.88 -2.36
C PHE A 499 9.14 -17.36 -1.44
N SER A 500 9.81 -16.28 -1.82
CA SER A 500 10.70 -15.55 -0.91
C SER A 500 9.93 -14.47 -0.19
N LEU A 501 10.03 -14.44 1.14
CA LEU A 501 9.44 -13.39 1.96
C LEU A 501 10.38 -12.18 2.04
N GLU A 502 9.88 -11.02 1.65
CA GLU A 502 10.43 -9.74 2.04
C GLU A 502 9.47 -9.11 3.04
N GLN A 503 9.91 -9.04 4.30
CA GLN A 503 9.22 -8.26 5.30
C GLN A 503 9.66 -6.80 5.13
N GLY A 504 8.76 -5.97 4.61
CA GLY A 504 9.00 -4.53 4.55
C GLY A 504 8.98 -3.93 5.96
N ASN A 505 9.38 -2.66 6.07
CA ASN A 505 9.19 -1.94 7.34
C ASN A 505 7.68 -1.79 7.65
N GLY A 506 7.27 -2.03 8.89
CA GLY A 506 5.89 -1.89 9.37
C GLY A 506 5.03 -3.15 9.21
N SER A 507 3.73 -2.97 8.91
CA SER A 507 2.79 -4.07 8.65
C SER A 507 2.99 -4.74 7.29
N ARG A 508 3.78 -4.17 6.38
CA ARG A 508 3.81 -4.65 4.98
C ARG A 508 4.63 -5.92 4.84
N CYS A 509 4.02 -6.92 4.21
CA CYS A 509 4.63 -8.21 3.89
C CYS A 509 4.46 -8.50 2.40
N THR A 510 5.55 -8.85 1.73
CA THR A 510 5.55 -9.18 0.30
C THR A 510 6.13 -10.57 0.10
N LEU A 511 5.37 -11.47 -0.52
CA LEU A 511 5.87 -12.78 -0.95
C LEU A 511 6.17 -12.74 -2.44
N TYR A 512 7.42 -12.93 -2.83
CA TYR A 512 7.80 -13.00 -4.24
C TYR A 512 7.75 -14.44 -4.73
N PRO A 513 7.03 -14.72 -5.83
CA PRO A 513 7.00 -16.06 -6.39
C PRO A 513 8.37 -16.46 -6.95
N PRO A 514 8.76 -17.74 -6.84
CA PRO A 514 9.97 -18.26 -7.45
C PRO A 514 9.93 -18.12 -8.98
N PRO A 515 11.03 -17.70 -9.62
CA PRO A 515 11.06 -17.41 -11.05
C PRO A 515 10.79 -18.68 -11.87
N GLY A 516 9.80 -18.59 -12.78
CA GLY A 516 9.51 -19.65 -13.75
C GLY A 516 8.65 -20.81 -13.24
N LYS A 517 8.20 -20.76 -11.98
CA LYS A 517 7.34 -21.81 -11.39
C LYS A 517 5.84 -21.51 -11.51
N PHE A 518 5.48 -20.23 -11.49
CA PHE A 518 4.10 -19.76 -11.54
C PHE A 518 3.86 -18.85 -12.73
N ILE A 519 2.58 -18.72 -13.05
CA ILE A 519 2.03 -17.91 -14.12
C ILE A 519 2.45 -16.45 -14.02
N SER A 520 2.27 -15.88 -12.84
CA SER A 520 2.64 -14.50 -12.55
C SER A 520 3.91 -14.45 -11.72
N ARG A 521 4.74 -13.45 -12.01
CA ARG A 521 5.83 -13.02 -11.15
C ARG A 521 5.47 -11.83 -10.25
N GLN A 522 4.21 -11.42 -10.27
CA GLN A 522 3.75 -10.33 -9.41
C GLN A 522 3.96 -10.72 -7.94
N PRO A 523 4.47 -9.82 -7.10
CA PRO A 523 4.60 -10.09 -5.68
C PRO A 523 3.21 -10.18 -5.02
N PHE A 524 3.05 -11.10 -4.08
CA PHE A 524 1.84 -11.20 -3.28
C PHE A 524 1.98 -10.26 -2.09
N HIS A 525 1.38 -9.07 -2.22
CA HIS A 525 1.36 -8.08 -1.14
C HIS A 525 0.26 -8.35 -0.12
N MET A 526 0.60 -8.28 1.16
CA MET A 526 -0.34 -8.35 2.27
C MET A 526 0.09 -7.46 3.45
N HIS A 527 -0.83 -7.23 4.38
CA HIS A 527 -0.55 -6.58 5.65
C HIS A 527 -0.53 -7.60 6.78
N ILE A 528 0.54 -7.64 7.57
CA ILE A 528 0.65 -8.39 8.82
C ILE A 528 -0.43 -7.86 9.77
N ILE A 529 -1.29 -8.76 10.23
CA ILE A 529 -2.34 -8.49 11.18
C ILE A 529 -1.68 -8.21 12.52
N HIS A 530 -1.79 -6.96 12.98
CA HIS A 530 -1.29 -6.54 14.28
C HIS A 530 -2.31 -6.84 15.38
N GLY A 531 -1.96 -7.68 16.35
CA GLY A 531 -2.80 -7.98 17.50
C GLY A 531 -2.58 -9.38 18.09
N ARG A 532 -3.34 -9.72 19.14
CA ARG A 532 -3.31 -11.06 19.75
C ARG A 532 -3.97 -12.15 18.89
N LYS A 533 -4.69 -11.77 17.83
CA LYS A 533 -5.33 -12.69 16.89
C LYS A 533 -4.64 -12.54 15.54
N ASP A 534 -3.82 -13.52 15.18
CA ASP A 534 -3.13 -13.64 13.89
C ASP A 534 -3.97 -14.40 12.85
N GLU A 535 -5.30 -14.41 13.04
CA GLU A 535 -6.27 -15.16 12.24
C GLU A 535 -6.76 -14.32 11.06
N LEU A 536 -6.74 -14.88 9.85
CA LEU A 536 -7.40 -14.29 8.69
C LEU A 536 -8.92 -14.37 8.88
N ASP A 537 -9.62 -13.27 8.61
CA ASP A 537 -11.07 -13.33 8.51
C ASP A 537 -11.50 -14.04 7.20
N ALA A 538 -12.74 -14.56 7.16
CA ALA A 538 -13.26 -15.31 6.01
C ALA A 538 -13.19 -14.53 4.68
N ARG A 539 -13.13 -13.20 4.76
CA ARG A 539 -13.02 -12.35 3.57
C ARG A 539 -11.58 -12.26 3.09
N CYS A 540 -10.62 -12.09 4.00
CA CYS A 540 -9.19 -12.16 3.70
C CYS A 540 -8.84 -13.53 3.12
N GLU A 541 -9.41 -14.61 3.67
CA GLU A 541 -9.27 -15.96 3.13
C GLU A 541 -9.76 -16.03 1.67
N HIS A 542 -10.96 -15.53 1.40
CA HIS A 542 -11.53 -15.48 0.05
C HIS A 542 -10.71 -14.61 -0.92
N ASP A 543 -10.28 -13.43 -0.49
CA ASP A 543 -9.47 -12.52 -1.29
C ASP A 543 -8.10 -13.14 -1.60
N TYR A 544 -7.48 -13.82 -0.63
CA TYR A 544 -6.21 -14.53 -0.82
C TYR A 544 -6.38 -15.69 -1.79
N ALA A 545 -7.40 -16.53 -1.62
CA ALA A 545 -7.71 -17.61 -2.56
C ALA A 545 -7.93 -17.07 -3.98
N THR A 546 -8.73 -16.01 -4.12
CA THR A 546 -9.03 -15.38 -5.40
C THR A 546 -7.78 -14.83 -6.07
N ARG A 547 -6.90 -14.16 -5.34
CA ARG A 547 -5.62 -13.65 -5.87
C ARG A 547 -4.67 -14.78 -6.23
N LEU A 548 -4.58 -15.82 -5.40
CA LEU A 548 -3.75 -16.99 -5.70
C LEU A 548 -4.19 -17.69 -7.00
N THR A 549 -5.50 -17.82 -7.21
CA THR A 549 -6.06 -18.36 -8.45
C THR A 549 -5.89 -17.42 -9.62
N THR A 550 -6.19 -16.13 -9.46
CA THR A 550 -6.19 -15.16 -10.57
C THR A 550 -4.76 -14.82 -11.01
N ASP A 551 -3.88 -14.56 -10.05
CA ASP A 551 -2.53 -14.08 -10.33
C ASP A 551 -1.61 -15.28 -10.61
N TYR A 552 -1.69 -16.36 -9.83
CA TYR A 552 -0.71 -17.46 -9.91
C TYR A 552 -1.27 -18.75 -10.52
N GLY A 553 -2.57 -18.80 -10.84
CA GLY A 553 -3.29 -20.02 -11.27
C GLY A 553 -3.25 -21.13 -10.26
N LEU A 554 -3.05 -20.78 -8.99
CA LEU A 554 -3.08 -21.73 -7.91
C LEU A 554 -4.53 -21.98 -7.50
N THR A 555 -4.92 -23.24 -7.63
CA THR A 555 -6.18 -23.80 -7.17
C THR A 555 -5.85 -24.95 -6.23
N LEU A 556 -6.85 -25.46 -5.49
CA LEU A 556 -6.62 -26.58 -4.59
C LEU A 556 -6.06 -27.82 -5.33
N ASP A 557 -6.47 -28.04 -6.59
CA ASP A 557 -6.04 -29.17 -7.42
C ASP A 557 -4.54 -29.12 -7.78
N ASN A 558 -3.89 -27.97 -7.60
CA ASN A 558 -2.45 -27.85 -7.78
C ASN A 558 -1.64 -28.46 -6.64
N PHE A 559 -2.28 -28.92 -5.56
CA PHE A 559 -1.59 -29.40 -4.37
C PHE A 559 -1.91 -30.87 -4.11
N VAL A 560 -0.90 -31.66 -3.77
CA VAL A 560 -1.05 -33.06 -3.34
C VAL A 560 -0.34 -33.27 -2.03
N VAL A 561 -0.87 -34.17 -1.20
CA VAL A 561 -0.24 -34.51 0.08
C VAL A 561 0.99 -35.39 -0.21
N ALA A 562 2.15 -34.93 0.24
CA ALA A 562 3.45 -35.61 0.10
C ALA A 562 3.57 -36.84 1.01
#